data_AF-N8ZPH6-F1
#
_entry.id   AF-N8ZPH6-F1
#
_cell.length_a   1.000
_cell.length_b   1.000
_cell.length_c   1.000
_cell.angle_alpha   90.00
_cell.angle_beta   90.00
_cell.angle_gamma   90.00
#
_symmetry.space_group_name_H-M   'P 1'
#
loop_
_entity.id
_entity.type
_entity.pdbx_description
1 polymer ?
#
loop_
_entity_poly.entity_id
_entity_poly.type
_entity_poly.pdbx_seq_one_letter_code
_entity_poly.pdbx_strand_id
1 'polypeptide(L)'
;MAVEKDSSVALFEFLKTLPLSSVSSLVATLLIFLFFVTSADSGALITDYLTAKTEHSPVWQRLFWTAVIAVLSIILLIVGGLSALQSAVIMSALPFTFIMLLLCWGLIKALRLDVLKVQALQSARITPRAIQNPRSWQQRLGLIMHYPHSKAEVTAYIHQNVHQAFQNIKHEFQRRNLDVSIREVDGGLLLKVDHQNEINFIYQVVATETRAPSFMLDDESSLSLKYYKAEVFLKEGGKNYNVMEWTQEDLLQDIIDQYERHLYFLNVVRN
;
A
#
# COMPACT_ATOMS: atom_id res chain seq x y z
N MET A 1 -48.40 33.01 -5.30
CA MET A 1 -47.52 33.16 -6.48
C MET A 1 -46.74 34.46 -6.36
N ALA A 2 -45.65 34.46 -5.59
CA ALA A 2 -44.69 35.58 -5.53
C ALA A 2 -43.28 35.15 -5.08
N VAL A 3 -43.06 33.85 -4.84
CA VAL A 3 -41.77 33.28 -4.39
C VAL A 3 -40.94 32.78 -5.58
N GLU A 4 -41.51 32.71 -6.79
CA GLU A 4 -40.82 32.18 -7.98
C GLU A 4 -39.90 33.18 -8.70
N LYS A 5 -39.88 34.47 -8.33
CA LYS A 5 -39.16 35.46 -9.14
C LYS A 5 -37.77 35.89 -8.63
N ASP A 6 -37.45 35.71 -7.36
CA ASP A 6 -36.10 36.01 -6.85
C ASP A 6 -35.82 35.27 -5.53
N SER A 7 -35.09 34.16 -5.59
CA SER A 7 -34.66 33.40 -4.39
C SER A 7 -33.83 34.26 -3.43
N SER A 8 -33.20 35.32 -3.92
CA SER A 8 -32.46 36.33 -3.14
C SER A 8 -33.37 37.14 -2.22
N VAL A 9 -34.62 37.39 -2.62
CA VAL A 9 -35.60 38.17 -1.83
C VAL A 9 -36.30 37.30 -0.80
N ALA A 10 -36.45 36.00 -1.05
CA ALA A 10 -37.12 35.05 -0.16
C ALA A 10 -36.50 35.00 1.25
N LEU A 11 -35.17 35.06 1.35
CA LEU A 11 -34.47 35.08 2.64
C LEU A 11 -34.79 36.34 3.45
N PHE A 12 -34.78 37.52 2.80
CA PHE A 12 -35.08 38.78 3.49
C PHE A 12 -36.56 38.91 3.84
N GLU A 13 -37.47 38.39 3.02
CA GLU A 13 -38.90 38.29 3.36
C GLU A 13 -39.15 37.35 4.55
N PHE A 14 -38.44 36.23 4.62
CA PHE A 14 -38.49 35.36 5.79
C PHE A 14 -37.97 36.07 7.05
N LEU A 15 -36.82 36.76 6.97
CA LEU A 15 -36.24 37.50 8.09
C LEU A 15 -37.15 38.64 8.59
N LYS A 16 -38.00 39.21 7.73
CA LYS A 16 -39.03 40.20 8.13
C LYS A 16 -40.07 39.65 9.11
N THR A 17 -40.32 38.34 9.10
CA THR A 17 -41.29 37.69 10.00
C THR A 17 -40.76 37.49 11.43
N LEU A 18 -39.47 37.72 11.68
CA LEU A 18 -38.85 37.56 13.00
C LEU A 18 -38.91 38.86 13.83
N PRO A 19 -39.04 38.77 15.16
CA PRO A 19 -38.82 39.93 16.04
C PRO A 19 -37.38 40.41 15.87
N LEU A 20 -37.17 41.73 15.72
CA LEU A 20 -35.87 42.36 15.38
C LEU A 20 -35.41 42.18 13.91
N SER A 21 -36.36 42.12 12.96
CA SER A 21 -36.10 41.97 11.51
C SER A 21 -35.03 42.88 10.92
N SER A 22 -34.90 44.13 11.41
CA SER A 22 -33.88 45.07 10.93
C SER A 22 -32.46 44.66 11.33
N VAL A 23 -32.28 44.12 12.54
CA VAL A 23 -30.99 43.65 13.04
C VAL A 23 -30.62 42.33 12.35
N SER A 24 -31.56 41.40 12.21
CA SER A 24 -31.31 40.11 11.55
C SER A 24 -30.97 40.28 10.06
N SER A 25 -31.64 41.19 9.36
CA SER A 25 -31.33 41.52 7.96
C SER A 25 -29.93 42.12 7.83
N LEU A 26 -29.54 43.04 8.72
CA LEU A 26 -28.20 43.63 8.73
C LEU A 26 -27.11 42.56 8.95
N VAL A 27 -27.32 41.67 9.92
CA VAL A 27 -26.41 40.55 10.19
C VAL A 27 -26.32 39.60 9.01
N ALA A 28 -27.45 39.26 8.38
CA ALA A 28 -27.47 38.40 7.19
C ALA A 28 -26.70 39.02 6.02
N THR A 29 -26.87 40.32 5.75
CA THR A 29 -26.09 41.03 4.73
C THR A 29 -24.60 41.01 5.04
N LEU A 30 -24.19 41.25 6.29
CA LEU A 30 -22.79 41.17 6.71
C LEU A 30 -22.21 39.76 6.53
N LEU A 31 -22.96 38.72 6.89
CA LEU A 31 -22.53 37.33 6.71
C LEU A 31 -22.38 36.96 5.23
N ILE A 32 -23.35 37.33 4.38
CA ILE A 32 -23.27 37.09 2.93
C ILE A 32 -22.02 37.78 2.36
N PHE A 33 -21.76 39.03 2.75
CA PHE A 33 -20.58 39.77 2.33
C PHE A 33 -19.29 39.08 2.78
N LEU A 34 -19.20 38.67 4.05
CA LEU A 34 -18.01 38.02 4.60
C LEU A 34 -17.74 36.66 3.95
N PHE A 35 -18.78 35.84 3.74
CA PHE A 35 -18.67 34.57 3.01
C PHE A 35 -18.24 34.79 1.57
N PHE A 36 -18.76 35.83 0.91
CA PHE A 36 -18.38 36.16 -0.46
C PHE A 36 -16.90 36.55 -0.56
N VAL A 37 -16.42 37.46 0.31
CA VAL A 37 -15.01 37.91 0.32
C VAL A 37 -14.07 36.74 0.64
N THR A 38 -14.39 35.95 1.67
CA THR A 38 -13.52 34.83 2.09
C THR A 38 -13.46 33.72 1.03
N SER A 39 -14.60 33.43 0.38
CA SER A 39 -14.68 32.46 -0.71
C SER A 39 -13.92 32.93 -1.95
N ALA A 40 -14.05 34.21 -2.31
CA ALA A 40 -13.33 34.81 -3.43
C ALA A 40 -11.81 34.81 -3.21
N ASP A 41 -11.35 35.14 -1.99
CA ASP A 41 -9.92 35.10 -1.64
C ASP A 41 -9.36 33.67 -1.74
N SER A 42 -10.07 32.68 -1.19
CA SER A 42 -9.68 31.26 -1.27
C SER A 42 -9.68 30.74 -2.71
N GLY A 43 -10.67 31.13 -3.52
CA GLY A 43 -10.79 30.72 -4.92
C GLY A 43 -9.64 31.29 -5.78
N ALA A 44 -9.36 32.58 -5.62
CA ALA A 44 -8.25 33.22 -6.31
C ALA A 44 -6.90 32.59 -5.94
N LEU A 45 -6.71 32.23 -4.67
CA LEU A 45 -5.52 31.53 -4.19
C LEU A 45 -5.35 30.16 -4.86
N ILE A 46 -6.41 29.36 -5.00
CA ILE A 46 -6.32 28.05 -5.65
C ILE A 46 -6.00 28.21 -7.15
N THR A 47 -6.66 29.14 -7.84
CA THR A 47 -6.38 29.42 -9.26
C THR A 47 -4.94 29.91 -9.46
N ASP A 48 -4.44 30.72 -8.55
CA ASP A 48 -3.08 31.23 -8.55
C ASP A 48 -2.06 30.09 -8.37
N TYR A 49 -2.27 29.16 -7.43
CA TYR A 49 -1.43 27.97 -7.29
C TYR A 49 -1.47 27.03 -8.50
N LEU A 50 -2.62 26.89 -9.16
CA LEU A 50 -2.75 26.06 -10.36
C LEU A 50 -2.03 26.68 -11.58
N THR A 51 -1.82 28.00 -11.58
CA THR A 51 -1.21 28.73 -12.70
C THR A 51 0.25 29.12 -12.44
N ALA A 52 0.68 29.16 -11.18
CA ALA A 52 2.06 29.40 -10.80
C ALA A 52 2.93 28.15 -10.92
N LYS A 53 4.15 28.31 -11.44
CA LYS A 53 5.16 27.22 -11.55
C LYS A 53 5.89 26.96 -10.22
N THR A 54 5.76 27.86 -9.24
CA THR A 54 6.53 27.90 -7.99
C THR A 54 5.62 28.26 -6.82
N GLU A 55 5.93 27.74 -5.62
CA GLU A 55 5.14 27.92 -4.37
C GLU A 55 4.92 29.39 -3.96
N HIS A 56 5.73 30.32 -4.48
CA HIS A 56 5.56 31.75 -4.28
C HIS A 56 5.02 32.41 -5.54
N SER A 57 3.70 32.50 -5.64
CA SER A 57 3.07 33.28 -6.69
C SER A 57 3.09 34.78 -6.35
N PRO A 58 3.43 35.66 -7.30
CA PRO A 58 3.42 37.11 -7.06
C PRO A 58 2.02 37.62 -6.75
N VAL A 59 1.90 38.49 -5.73
CA VAL A 59 0.63 39.08 -5.26
C VAL A 59 -0.19 39.74 -6.40
N TRP A 60 0.50 40.25 -7.42
CA TRP A 60 -0.12 40.82 -8.62
C TRP A 60 -0.90 39.82 -9.47
N GLN A 61 -0.44 38.57 -9.56
CA GLN A 61 -1.13 37.51 -10.32
C GLN A 61 -2.44 37.12 -9.64
N ARG A 62 -2.44 37.03 -8.31
CA ARG A 62 -3.67 36.81 -7.52
C ARG A 62 -4.69 37.92 -7.73
N LEU A 63 -4.25 39.19 -7.64
CA LEU A 63 -5.15 40.34 -7.83
C LEU A 63 -5.74 40.37 -9.25
N PHE A 64 -4.95 40.00 -10.25
CA PHE A 64 -5.41 39.85 -11.63
C PHE A 64 -6.55 38.82 -11.74
N TRP A 65 -6.36 37.61 -11.18
CA TRP A 65 -7.40 36.57 -11.22
C TRP A 65 -8.68 36.97 -10.48
N THR A 66 -8.57 37.59 -9.30
CA THR A 66 -9.74 38.09 -8.56
C THR A 66 -10.50 39.15 -9.36
N ALA A 67 -9.79 40.11 -9.99
CA ALA A 67 -10.42 41.15 -10.78
C ALA A 67 -11.11 40.60 -12.04
N VAL A 68 -10.48 39.65 -12.74
CA VAL A 68 -11.06 39.00 -13.92
C VAL A 68 -12.35 38.25 -13.57
N ILE A 69 -12.37 37.49 -12.47
CA ILE A 69 -13.57 36.77 -12.01
C ILE A 69 -14.68 37.77 -11.66
N ALA A 70 -14.37 38.85 -10.93
CA ALA A 70 -15.35 39.87 -10.56
C ALA A 70 -15.96 40.56 -11.80
N VAL A 71 -15.14 40.95 -12.77
CA VAL A 71 -15.59 41.56 -14.02
C VAL A 71 -16.48 40.59 -14.81
N LEU A 72 -16.05 39.33 -14.93
CA LEU A 72 -16.82 38.30 -15.62
C LEU A 72 -18.19 38.08 -14.95
N SER A 73 -18.23 38.00 -13.62
CA SER A 73 -19.48 37.87 -12.86
C SER A 73 -20.43 39.05 -13.08
N ILE A 74 -19.92 40.29 -13.07
CA ILE A 74 -20.72 41.49 -13.32
C ILE A 74 -21.32 41.46 -14.73
N ILE A 75 -20.51 41.12 -15.74
CA ILE A 75 -20.96 41.05 -17.14
C ILE A 75 -22.05 39.98 -17.30
N LEU A 76 -21.85 38.77 -16.74
CA LEU A 76 -22.86 37.71 -16.83
C LEU A 76 -24.17 38.09 -16.13
N LEU A 77 -24.10 38.76 -14.98
CA LEU A 77 -25.28 39.23 -14.27
C LEU A 77 -26.05 40.29 -15.08
N ILE A 78 -25.35 41.21 -15.75
CA ILE A 78 -25.99 42.25 -16.57
C ILE A 78 -26.63 41.65 -17.83
N VAL A 79 -25.95 40.73 -18.51
CA VAL A 79 -26.39 40.22 -19.82
C VAL A 79 -27.54 39.23 -19.70
N GLY A 80 -27.51 38.35 -18.69
CA GLY A 80 -28.49 37.25 -18.60
C GLY A 80 -28.97 36.93 -17.19
N GLY A 81 -28.61 37.74 -16.19
CA GLY A 81 -29.09 37.58 -14.82
C GLY A 81 -28.71 36.24 -14.18
N LEU A 82 -29.51 35.81 -13.21
CA LEU A 82 -29.25 34.60 -12.42
C LEU A 82 -29.31 33.32 -13.27
N SER A 83 -30.21 33.26 -14.26
CA SER A 83 -30.37 32.07 -15.12
C SER A 83 -29.15 31.83 -16.01
N ALA A 84 -28.53 32.90 -16.53
CA ALA A 84 -27.29 32.79 -17.28
C ALA A 84 -26.12 32.33 -16.41
N LEU A 85 -26.03 32.82 -15.17
CA LEU A 85 -25.01 32.38 -14.20
C LEU A 85 -25.17 30.90 -13.87
N GLN A 86 -26.39 30.44 -13.57
CA GLN A 86 -26.66 29.03 -13.31
C GLN A 86 -26.33 28.14 -14.50
N SER A 87 -26.69 28.56 -15.72
CA SER A 87 -26.40 27.81 -16.94
C SER A 87 -24.90 27.68 -17.19
N ALA A 88 -24.14 28.76 -17.00
CA ALA A 88 -22.68 28.75 -17.14
C ALA A 88 -22.00 27.84 -16.10
N VAL A 89 -22.50 27.81 -14.87
CA VAL A 89 -22.01 26.91 -13.81
C VAL A 89 -22.31 25.45 -14.16
N ILE A 90 -23.51 25.12 -14.60
CA ILE A 90 -23.87 23.73 -14.97
C ILE A 90 -23.03 23.26 -16.17
N MET A 91 -22.88 24.10 -17.18
CA MET A 91 -22.12 23.79 -18.39
C MET A 91 -20.62 23.56 -18.09
N SER A 92 -20.05 24.27 -17.13
CA SER A 92 -18.65 24.09 -16.69
C SER A 92 -18.47 22.94 -15.68
N ALA A 93 -19.46 22.67 -14.83
CA ALA A 93 -19.41 21.60 -13.83
C ALA A 93 -19.50 20.19 -14.44
N LEU A 94 -20.28 20.04 -15.52
CA LEU A 94 -20.46 18.76 -16.19
C LEU A 94 -19.13 18.13 -16.70
N PRO A 95 -18.30 18.81 -17.51
CA PRO A 95 -17.01 18.25 -17.93
C PRO A 95 -16.05 18.04 -16.74
N PHE A 96 -16.07 18.94 -15.75
CA PHE A 96 -15.25 18.80 -14.55
C PHE A 96 -15.61 17.56 -13.73
N THR A 97 -16.88 17.13 -13.74
CA THR A 97 -17.34 15.90 -13.06
C THR A 97 -16.64 14.66 -13.64
N PHE A 98 -16.45 14.58 -14.95
CA PHE A 98 -15.71 13.48 -15.57
C PHE A 98 -14.24 13.47 -15.15
N ILE A 99 -13.61 14.64 -15.07
CA ILE A 99 -12.22 14.77 -14.56
C ILE A 99 -12.16 14.28 -13.11
N MET A 100 -13.12 14.69 -12.27
CA MET A 100 -13.17 14.29 -10.87
C MET A 100 -13.35 12.78 -10.70
N LEU A 101 -14.16 12.13 -11.54
CA LEU A 101 -14.29 10.66 -11.56
C LEU A 101 -12.97 9.96 -11.92
N LEU A 102 -12.24 10.48 -12.92
CA LEU A 102 -10.92 9.96 -13.29
C LEU A 102 -9.90 10.12 -12.16
N LEU A 103 -9.91 11.25 -11.45
CA LEU A 103 -9.06 11.48 -10.29
C LEU A 103 -9.38 10.50 -9.16
N CYS A 104 -10.66 10.28 -8.86
CA CYS A 104 -11.09 9.27 -7.88
C CYS A 104 -10.60 7.86 -8.25
N TRP A 105 -10.73 7.48 -9.52
CA TRP A 105 -10.23 6.19 -10.01
C TRP A 105 -8.70 6.08 -9.91
N GLY A 106 -7.98 7.14 -10.28
CA GLY A 106 -6.52 7.24 -10.17
C GLY A 106 -6.05 7.14 -8.72
N LEU A 107 -6.75 7.77 -7.78
CA LEU A 107 -6.46 7.71 -6.35
C LEU A 107 -6.63 6.29 -5.81
N ILE A 108 -7.72 5.62 -6.14
CA ILE A 108 -7.96 4.22 -5.73
C ILE A 108 -6.86 3.32 -6.30
N LYS A 109 -6.46 3.51 -7.55
CA LYS A 109 -5.38 2.76 -8.18
C LYS A 109 -4.04 3.02 -7.51
N ALA A 110 -3.71 4.27 -7.21
CA ALA A 110 -2.47 4.65 -6.52
C ALA A 110 -2.41 4.07 -5.10
N LEU A 111 -3.51 4.15 -4.35
CA LEU A 111 -3.58 3.60 -3.00
C LEU A 111 -3.43 2.07 -3.00
N ARG A 112 -4.06 1.38 -3.97
CA ARG A 112 -3.86 -0.07 -4.14
C ARG A 112 -2.41 -0.42 -4.46
N LEU A 113 -1.75 0.34 -5.33
CA LEU A 113 -0.33 0.14 -5.66
C LEU A 113 0.57 0.37 -4.44
N ASP A 114 0.25 1.37 -3.61
CA ASP A 114 1.04 1.67 -2.41
C ASP A 114 0.89 0.56 -1.36
N VAL A 115 -0.33 0.03 -1.16
CA VAL A 115 -0.55 -1.15 -0.30
C VAL A 115 0.23 -2.36 -0.81
N LEU A 116 0.20 -2.63 -2.12
CA LEU A 116 0.98 -3.72 -2.72
C LEU A 116 2.49 -3.50 -2.57
N LYS A 117 2.97 -2.25 -2.68
CA LYS A 117 4.37 -1.89 -2.50
C LYS A 117 4.82 -2.10 -1.04
N VAL A 118 4.00 -1.68 -0.07
CA VAL A 118 4.26 -1.90 1.35
C VAL A 118 4.30 -3.39 1.67
N GLN A 119 3.35 -4.18 1.16
CA GLN A 119 3.33 -5.64 1.31
C GLN A 119 4.53 -6.30 0.60
N ALA A 120 4.93 -5.81 -0.58
CA ALA A 120 6.10 -6.30 -1.30
C ALA A 120 7.40 -6.02 -0.52
N LEU A 121 7.54 -4.85 0.09
CA LEU A 121 8.69 -4.48 0.92
C LEU A 121 8.76 -5.25 2.23
N GLN A 122 7.61 -5.48 2.89
CA GLN A 122 7.53 -6.32 4.09
C GLN A 122 7.86 -7.79 3.76
N SER A 123 7.40 -8.29 2.61
CA SER A 123 7.69 -9.64 2.13
C SER A 123 9.07 -9.82 1.46
N ALA A 124 9.84 -8.74 1.25
CA ALA A 124 11.21 -8.78 0.74
C ALA A 124 12.26 -8.91 1.85
N ARG A 125 11.87 -8.84 3.14
CA ARG A 125 12.75 -9.16 4.27
C ARG A 125 12.72 -10.67 4.52
N ILE A 126 13.47 -11.43 3.72
CA ILE A 126 13.76 -12.85 3.95
C ILE A 126 15.28 -13.04 4.04
N THR A 127 15.87 -12.36 5.00
CA THR A 127 17.10 -12.84 5.63
C THR A 127 16.87 -12.65 7.12
N PRO A 128 16.72 -13.73 7.92
CA PRO A 128 16.63 -13.60 9.36
C PRO A 128 17.87 -12.82 9.82
N ARG A 129 17.64 -11.70 10.52
CA ARG A 129 18.71 -11.00 11.22
C ARG A 129 18.88 -11.73 12.52
N ALA A 130 19.88 -12.61 12.61
CA ALA A 130 20.34 -13.13 13.89
C ALA A 130 20.72 -11.93 14.77
N ILE A 131 19.88 -11.62 15.75
CA ILE A 131 20.05 -10.46 16.65
C ILE A 131 21.26 -10.65 17.57
N GLN A 132 21.62 -11.91 17.86
CA GLN A 132 22.68 -12.26 18.80
C GLN A 132 24.01 -12.65 18.14
N ASN A 133 24.00 -13.02 16.86
CA ASN A 133 25.21 -13.38 16.11
C ASN A 133 25.12 -12.84 14.67
N PRO A 134 25.29 -11.51 14.48
CA PRO A 134 25.12 -10.91 13.17
C PRO A 134 26.09 -11.54 12.18
N ARG A 135 25.55 -12.18 11.12
CA ARG A 135 26.35 -12.80 10.06
C ARG A 135 27.45 -11.84 9.60
N SER A 136 28.66 -12.36 9.44
CA SER A 136 29.73 -11.61 8.80
C SER A 136 29.31 -11.23 7.37
N TRP A 137 29.70 -10.05 6.89
CA TRP A 137 29.33 -9.62 5.54
C TRP A 137 29.90 -10.55 4.46
N GLN A 138 30.96 -11.29 4.77
CA GLN A 138 31.55 -12.35 3.95
C GLN A 138 30.60 -13.54 3.78
N GLN A 139 29.96 -14.01 4.86
CA GLN A 139 28.92 -15.05 4.80
C GLN A 139 27.68 -14.56 4.02
N ARG A 140 27.33 -13.27 4.15
CA ARG A 140 26.27 -12.66 3.34
C ARG A 140 26.66 -12.56 1.86
N LEU A 141 27.92 -12.28 1.57
CA LEU A 141 28.44 -12.23 0.20
C LEU A 141 28.47 -13.63 -0.42
N GLY A 142 28.79 -14.68 0.35
CA GLY A 142 28.67 -16.08 -0.08
C GLY A 142 27.27 -16.43 -0.56
N LEU A 143 26.24 -16.00 0.18
CA LEU A 143 24.83 -16.19 -0.24
C LEU A 143 24.43 -15.38 -1.48
N ILE A 144 25.12 -14.27 -1.76
CA ILE A 144 24.87 -13.44 -2.95
C ILE A 144 25.61 -14.02 -4.16
N MET A 145 26.82 -14.53 -3.95
CA MET A 145 27.62 -15.27 -4.91
C MET A 145 27.11 -16.70 -5.00
N HIS A 146 25.93 -16.88 -5.60
CA HIS A 146 25.23 -18.16 -5.75
C HIS A 146 26.12 -19.19 -6.47
N TYR A 147 26.96 -19.90 -5.73
CA TYR A 147 27.74 -20.97 -6.32
C TYR A 147 26.79 -22.10 -6.74
N PRO A 148 26.99 -22.67 -7.93
CA PRO A 148 26.19 -23.79 -8.36
C PRO A 148 26.39 -25.01 -7.43
N HIS A 149 25.33 -25.44 -6.75
CA HIS A 149 25.37 -26.63 -5.91
C HIS A 149 24.89 -27.88 -6.66
N SER A 150 25.56 -29.00 -6.38
CA SER A 150 25.15 -30.32 -6.86
C SER A 150 23.92 -30.83 -6.09
N LYS A 151 23.14 -31.74 -6.70
CA LYS A 151 22.00 -32.37 -6.03
C LYS A 151 22.41 -33.02 -4.70
N ALA A 152 23.56 -33.68 -4.68
CA ALA A 152 24.07 -34.40 -3.51
C ALA A 152 24.36 -33.47 -2.33
N GLU A 153 24.99 -32.31 -2.58
CA GLU A 153 25.25 -31.30 -1.54
C GLU A 153 23.95 -30.76 -0.93
N VAL A 154 22.99 -30.39 -1.77
CA VAL A 154 21.70 -29.85 -1.31
C VAL A 154 20.94 -30.90 -0.49
N THR A 155 20.91 -32.14 -0.95
CA THR A 155 20.27 -33.25 -0.22
C THR A 155 20.99 -33.51 1.11
N ALA A 156 22.32 -33.50 1.15
CA ALA A 156 23.08 -33.66 2.39
C ALA A 156 22.79 -32.53 3.40
N TYR A 157 22.75 -31.27 2.94
CA TYR A 157 22.40 -30.12 3.76
C TYR A 157 20.99 -30.23 4.35
N ILE A 158 20.01 -30.68 3.57
CA ILE A 158 18.64 -30.91 4.06
C ILE A 158 18.62 -32.01 5.14
N HIS A 159 19.25 -33.16 4.89
CA HIS A 159 19.24 -34.28 5.84
C HIS A 159 20.05 -34.01 7.11
N GLN A 160 21.05 -33.12 7.08
CA GLN A 160 21.87 -32.78 8.25
C GLN A 160 21.35 -31.52 8.93
N ASN A 161 21.51 -30.36 8.29
CA ASN A 161 21.27 -29.05 8.90
C ASN A 161 19.77 -28.78 9.11
N VAL A 162 18.95 -28.99 8.08
CA VAL A 162 17.49 -28.74 8.16
C VAL A 162 16.85 -29.75 9.10
N HIS A 163 17.22 -31.03 9.01
CA HIS A 163 16.74 -32.05 9.93
C HIS A 163 17.05 -31.69 11.39
N GLN A 164 18.28 -31.26 11.69
CA GLN A 164 18.67 -30.87 13.04
C GLN A 164 17.86 -29.66 13.53
N ALA A 165 17.64 -28.65 12.68
CA ALA A 165 16.79 -27.51 13.03
C ALA A 165 15.35 -27.95 13.33
N PHE A 166 14.78 -28.84 12.52
CA PHE A 166 13.44 -29.40 12.74
C PHE A 166 13.35 -30.18 14.06
N GLN A 167 14.35 -30.98 14.40
CA GLN A 167 14.39 -31.71 15.68
C GLN A 167 14.41 -30.76 16.88
N ASN A 168 15.20 -29.68 16.80
CA ASN A 168 15.26 -28.66 17.84
C ASN A 168 13.91 -27.96 18.04
N ILE A 169 13.24 -27.55 16.94
CA ILE A 169 11.89 -26.95 17.00
C ILE A 169 10.88 -27.94 17.54
N LYS A 170 10.89 -29.18 17.06
CA LYS A 170 10.00 -30.25 17.51
C LYS A 170 10.10 -30.42 19.02
N HIS A 171 11.31 -30.50 19.57
CA HIS A 171 11.53 -30.65 21.01
C HIS A 171 10.94 -29.48 21.81
N GLU A 172 11.18 -28.24 21.37
CA GLU A 172 10.65 -27.05 22.04
C GLU A 172 9.12 -26.90 21.92
N PHE A 173 8.53 -27.34 20.81
CA PHE A 173 7.08 -27.29 20.61
C PHE A 173 6.37 -28.39 21.40
N GLN A 174 6.96 -29.59 21.46
CA GLN A 174 6.44 -30.69 22.27
C GLN A 174 6.48 -30.36 23.77
N ARG A 175 7.49 -29.62 24.25
CA ARG A 175 7.53 -29.06 25.61
C ARG A 175 6.34 -28.15 25.94
N ARG A 176 5.69 -27.59 24.92
CA ARG A 176 4.50 -26.71 25.03
C ARG A 176 3.19 -27.44 24.71
N ASN A 177 3.20 -28.78 24.69
CA ASN A 177 2.06 -29.64 24.37
C ASN A 177 1.50 -29.45 22.95
N LEU A 178 2.32 -29.04 21.99
CA LEU A 178 1.97 -29.04 20.58
C LEU A 178 2.34 -30.39 19.94
N ASP A 179 1.46 -30.95 19.11
CA ASP A 179 1.77 -32.15 18.34
C ASP A 179 2.55 -31.76 17.08
N VAL A 180 3.79 -32.25 16.97
CA VAL A 180 4.71 -31.91 15.89
C VAL A 180 5.27 -33.17 15.27
N SER A 181 5.12 -33.29 13.97
CA SER A 181 5.62 -34.41 13.19
C SER A 181 6.61 -33.93 12.12
N ILE A 182 7.67 -34.72 11.92
CA ILE A 182 8.63 -34.52 10.83
C ILE A 182 8.45 -35.69 9.87
N ARG A 183 8.28 -35.41 8.58
CA ARG A 183 8.11 -36.40 7.52
C ARG A 183 9.13 -36.16 6.42
N GLU A 184 9.66 -37.24 5.85
CA GLU A 184 10.40 -37.16 4.59
C GLU A 184 9.42 -37.03 3.43
N VAL A 185 9.77 -36.20 2.46
CA VAL A 185 8.99 -35.90 1.25
C VAL A 185 9.92 -36.01 0.05
N ASP A 186 9.36 -36.07 -1.16
CA ASP A 186 10.15 -36.21 -2.39
C ASP A 186 11.18 -35.08 -2.52
N GLY A 187 12.45 -35.43 -2.29
CA GLY A 187 13.58 -34.50 -2.36
C GLY A 187 13.73 -33.58 -1.14
N GLY A 188 13.10 -33.85 0.01
CA GLY A 188 13.11 -32.91 1.12
C GLY A 188 12.58 -33.41 2.47
N LEU A 189 12.40 -32.47 3.40
CA LEU A 189 11.81 -32.68 4.72
C LEU A 189 10.62 -31.75 4.95
N LEU A 190 9.65 -32.22 5.72
CA LEU A 190 8.45 -31.50 6.10
C LEU A 190 8.27 -31.52 7.61
N LEU A 191 8.14 -30.34 8.22
CA LEU A 191 7.73 -30.12 9.59
C LEU A 191 6.25 -29.74 9.60
N LYS A 192 5.42 -30.51 10.29
CA LYS A 192 3.99 -30.23 10.49
C LYS A 192 3.72 -30.01 11.97
N VAL A 193 3.10 -28.89 12.31
CA VAL A 193 2.58 -28.59 13.66
C VAL A 193 1.06 -28.67 13.60
N ASP A 194 0.48 -29.55 14.42
CA ASP A 194 -0.96 -29.79 14.46
C ASP A 194 -1.66 -28.81 15.40
N HIS A 195 -2.70 -28.15 14.88
CA HIS A 195 -3.55 -27.21 15.61
C HIS A 195 -4.97 -27.75 15.81
N GLN A 196 -5.15 -29.07 15.69
CA GLN A 196 -6.40 -29.81 15.90
C GLN A 196 -7.55 -29.35 14.98
N ASN A 197 -8.30 -28.34 15.42
CA ASN A 197 -9.48 -27.83 14.75
C ASN A 197 -9.21 -26.62 13.85
N GLU A 198 -7.96 -26.14 13.84
CA GLU A 198 -7.50 -25.02 13.03
C GLU A 198 -6.55 -25.48 11.91
N ILE A 199 -6.17 -24.56 11.04
CA ILE A 199 -5.25 -24.86 9.94
C ILE A 199 -3.86 -25.21 10.51
N ASN A 200 -3.37 -26.40 10.15
CA ASN A 200 -2.05 -26.89 10.54
C ASN A 200 -0.93 -26.11 9.84
N PHE A 201 0.10 -25.75 10.59
CA PHE A 201 1.30 -25.13 10.05
C PHE A 201 2.18 -26.17 9.38
N ILE A 202 2.60 -25.90 8.14
CA ILE A 202 3.48 -26.79 7.36
C ILE A 202 4.67 -26.00 6.84
N TYR A 203 5.87 -26.42 7.25
CA TYR A 203 7.14 -25.90 6.78
C TYR A 203 7.92 -27.01 6.07
N GLN A 204 8.13 -26.87 4.77
CA GLN A 204 8.78 -27.88 3.95
C GLN A 204 10.05 -27.31 3.30
N VAL A 205 11.13 -28.09 3.26
CA VAL A 205 12.36 -27.74 2.53
C VAL A 205 12.66 -28.84 1.53
N VAL A 206 12.74 -28.49 0.24
CA VAL A 206 12.92 -29.43 -0.87
C VAL A 206 14.08 -29.00 -1.77
N ALA A 207 14.82 -29.98 -2.28
CA ALA A 207 15.79 -29.76 -3.33
C ALA A 207 15.08 -29.52 -4.68
N THR A 208 15.21 -28.31 -5.22
CA THR A 208 14.58 -27.91 -6.48
C THR A 208 15.62 -27.62 -7.55
N GLU A 209 15.37 -28.09 -8.78
CA GLU A 209 16.23 -27.83 -9.94
C GLU A 209 16.08 -26.37 -10.41
N THR A 210 17.20 -25.72 -10.74
CA THR A 210 17.25 -24.34 -11.22
C THR A 210 18.32 -24.19 -12.30
N ARG A 211 18.09 -23.24 -13.21
CA ARG A 211 19.07 -22.87 -14.25
C ARG A 211 20.05 -21.84 -13.70
N ALA A 212 21.30 -21.91 -14.12
CA ALA A 212 22.28 -20.89 -13.75
C ALA A 212 21.82 -19.50 -14.23
N PRO A 213 22.11 -18.44 -13.46
CA PRO A 213 21.96 -17.07 -13.91
C PRO A 213 22.80 -16.82 -15.18
N SER A 214 22.27 -16.02 -16.10
CA SER A 214 22.89 -15.79 -17.41
C SER A 214 24.27 -15.14 -17.36
N PHE A 215 24.63 -14.48 -16.27
CA PHE A 215 25.92 -13.79 -16.09
C PHE A 215 27.07 -14.70 -15.61
N MET A 216 26.81 -15.96 -15.26
CA MET A 216 27.84 -16.96 -14.89
C MET A 216 28.19 -17.91 -16.05
N LEU A 217 27.56 -17.73 -17.20
CA LEU A 217 27.78 -18.55 -18.39
C LEU A 217 29.01 -18.02 -19.14
N ASP A 218 30.22 -18.36 -18.68
CA ASP A 218 31.46 -18.02 -19.40
C ASP A 218 31.67 -18.90 -20.65
N ASP A 219 30.93 -20.01 -20.79
CA ASP A 219 31.15 -21.01 -21.84
C ASP A 219 29.83 -21.71 -22.26
N GLU A 220 29.59 -22.00 -23.55
CA GLU A 220 28.36 -22.67 -24.02
C GLU A 220 28.15 -24.08 -23.42
N SER A 221 29.22 -24.70 -22.91
CA SER A 221 29.19 -26.00 -22.22
C SER A 221 28.44 -25.96 -20.88
N SER A 222 28.30 -24.78 -20.27
CA SER A 222 27.67 -24.56 -18.96
C SER A 222 26.13 -24.54 -18.99
N LEU A 223 25.51 -24.57 -20.18
CA LEU A 223 24.05 -24.60 -20.37
C LEU A 223 23.40 -25.94 -20.00
N SER A 224 24.19 -27.02 -19.88
CA SER A 224 23.69 -28.39 -19.64
C SER A 224 23.78 -28.85 -18.18
N LEU A 225 24.50 -28.12 -17.32
CA LEU A 225 24.68 -28.46 -15.91
C LEU A 225 23.42 -28.07 -15.13
N LYS A 226 22.79 -29.07 -14.51
CA LYS A 226 21.63 -28.90 -13.64
C LYS A 226 22.08 -28.47 -12.26
N TYR A 227 21.57 -27.34 -11.79
CA TYR A 227 21.86 -26.82 -10.47
C TYR A 227 20.69 -27.04 -9.54
N TYR A 228 20.99 -27.22 -8.25
CA TYR A 228 19.97 -27.46 -7.23
C TYR A 228 20.05 -26.39 -6.15
N LYS A 229 18.90 -26.09 -5.55
CA LYS A 229 18.78 -25.18 -4.40
C LYS A 229 17.89 -25.82 -3.33
N ALA A 230 18.13 -25.50 -2.07
CA ALA A 230 17.28 -25.90 -0.95
C ALA A 230 16.17 -24.87 -0.80
N GLU A 231 14.97 -25.16 -1.30
CA GLU A 231 13.87 -24.20 -1.37
C GLU A 231 12.82 -24.48 -0.31
N VAL A 232 12.39 -23.43 0.40
CA VAL A 232 11.33 -23.51 1.42
C VAL A 232 9.96 -23.37 0.77
N PHE A 233 9.03 -24.24 1.13
CA PHE A 233 7.63 -24.23 0.75
C PHE A 233 6.75 -24.15 1.99
N LEU A 234 5.85 -23.17 2.01
CA LEU A 234 4.88 -22.93 3.08
C LEU A 234 3.47 -23.07 2.52
N LYS A 235 2.58 -23.75 3.25
CA LYS A 235 1.20 -23.99 2.79
C LYS A 235 0.38 -22.70 2.71
N GLU A 236 0.69 -21.72 3.56
CA GLU A 236 -0.03 -20.46 3.72
C GLU A 236 0.36 -19.39 2.68
N GLY A 237 1.18 -19.74 1.67
CA GLY A 237 1.53 -18.83 0.57
C GLY A 237 2.83 -18.06 0.77
N GLY A 238 3.85 -18.70 1.35
CA GLY A 238 5.19 -18.14 1.47
C GLY A 238 5.97 -18.18 0.15
N LYS A 239 6.86 -17.20 -0.06
CA LYS A 239 7.77 -17.19 -1.21
C LYS A 239 8.69 -18.41 -1.16
N ASN A 240 8.92 -19.02 -2.31
CA ASN A 240 9.88 -20.11 -2.46
C ASN A 240 11.30 -19.52 -2.48
N TYR A 241 11.97 -19.49 -1.34
CA TYR A 241 13.33 -18.91 -1.19
C TYR A 241 14.36 -19.97 -0.84
N ASN A 242 15.61 -19.70 -1.22
CA ASN A 242 16.73 -20.60 -0.99
C ASN A 242 17.29 -20.44 0.44
N VAL A 243 17.38 -21.55 1.17
CA VAL A 243 17.98 -21.63 2.52
C VAL A 243 19.32 -22.35 2.53
N MET A 244 19.89 -22.62 1.35
CA MET A 244 21.22 -23.20 1.25
C MET A 244 22.25 -22.31 1.98
N GLU A 245 23.18 -22.96 2.69
CA GLU A 245 24.20 -22.33 3.54
C GLU A 245 23.69 -21.48 4.72
N TRP A 246 22.39 -21.56 5.06
CA TRP A 246 21.91 -20.96 6.29
C TRP A 246 22.48 -21.70 7.51
N THR A 247 22.77 -20.95 8.57
CA THR A 247 23.19 -21.56 9.82
C THR A 247 22.01 -22.20 10.53
N GLN A 248 22.29 -23.01 11.54
CA GLN A 248 21.25 -23.60 12.38
C GLN A 248 20.40 -22.52 13.06
N GLU A 249 21.02 -21.44 13.56
CA GLU A 249 20.30 -20.31 14.17
C GLU A 249 19.37 -19.61 13.16
N ASP A 250 19.83 -19.44 11.92
CA ASP A 250 19.05 -18.82 10.86
C ASP A 250 17.80 -19.63 10.50
N LEU A 251 17.95 -20.96 10.38
CA LEU A 251 16.84 -21.87 10.12
C LEU A 251 15.84 -21.86 11.28
N LEU A 252 16.31 -21.89 12.52
CA LEU A 252 15.44 -21.84 13.71
C LEU A 252 14.65 -20.54 13.77
N GLN A 253 15.33 -19.40 13.59
CA GLN A 253 14.69 -18.09 13.63
C GLN A 253 13.65 -17.94 12.52
N ASP A 254 13.96 -18.37 11.31
CA ASP A 254 12.99 -18.32 10.21
C ASP A 254 11.77 -19.20 10.48
N ILE A 255 11.95 -20.45 10.94
CA ILE A 255 10.80 -21.32 11.28
C ILE A 255 9.90 -20.66 12.34
N ILE A 256 10.49 -20.00 13.35
CA ILE A 256 9.74 -19.28 14.39
C ILE A 256 9.02 -18.07 13.80
N ASP A 257 9.68 -17.25 12.98
CA ASP A 257 9.08 -16.08 12.33
C ASP A 257 7.89 -16.49 11.44
N GLN A 258 8.00 -17.60 10.69
CA GLN A 258 6.87 -18.12 9.90
C GLN A 258 5.75 -18.67 10.78
N TYR A 259 6.08 -19.31 11.91
CA TYR A 259 5.08 -19.80 12.85
C TYR A 259 4.32 -18.66 13.53
N GLU A 260 4.98 -17.56 13.89
CA GLU A 260 4.33 -16.36 14.42
C GLU A 260 3.33 -15.77 13.42
N ARG A 261 3.71 -15.68 12.14
CA ARG A 261 2.81 -15.25 11.06
C ARG A 261 1.62 -16.18 10.90
N HIS A 262 1.83 -17.49 11.03
CA HIS A 262 0.76 -18.49 10.99
C HIS A 262 -0.25 -18.27 12.11
N LEU A 263 0.22 -18.04 13.35
CA LEU A 263 -0.66 -17.74 14.48
C LEU A 263 -1.46 -16.44 14.27
N TYR A 264 -0.84 -15.40 13.72
CA TYR A 264 -1.55 -14.17 13.37
C TYR A 264 -2.63 -14.42 12.31
N PHE A 265 -2.32 -15.22 11.28
CA PHE A 265 -3.29 -15.62 10.26
C PHE A 265 -4.48 -16.38 10.87
N LEU A 266 -4.26 -17.33 11.77
CA LEU A 266 -5.33 -18.03 12.48
C LEU A 266 -6.22 -17.08 13.29
N ASN A 267 -5.62 -16.06 13.93
CA ASN A 267 -6.39 -15.04 14.67
C ASN A 267 -7.27 -14.19 13.75
N VAL A 268 -6.72 -13.73 12.62
CA VAL A 268 -7.47 -12.91 11.66
C VAL A 268 -8.62 -13.68 11.00
N VAL A 269 -8.42 -14.96 10.66
CA VAL A 269 -9.46 -15.79 10.02
C VAL A 269 -10.60 -16.15 10.98
N ARG A 270 -10.34 -16.14 12.29
CA ARG A 270 -11.33 -16.47 13.32
C ARG A 270 -12.27 -15.29 13.66
N ASN A 271 -11.89 -14.06 13.33
CA ASN A 271 -12.70 -12.84 13.52
C ASN A 271 -13.44 -12.45 12.24
#